data_AF-A0A7C1IWE2-F1
#
_entry.id   AF-A0A7C1IWE2-F1
#
_cell.length_a   1.000
_cell.length_b   1.000
_cell.length_c   1.000
_cell.angle_alpha   90.00
_cell.angle_beta   90.00
_cell.angle_gamma   90.00
#
_symmetry.space_group_name_H-M   'P 1'
#
loop_
_entity.id
_entity.type
_entity.pdbx_description
1 polymer ?
#
loop_
_entity_poly.entity_id
_entity_poly.type
_entity_poly.pdbx_seq_one_letter_code
_entity_poly.pdbx_strand_id
1 'polypeptide(L)'
;MEESTYVASKVIRLQDQLVFAKVNGRADTALSRQFGIAGYPTIILLASTGEEIDRLWGYFPPDSFHQNVTNYLAGVGTLPDLEKQLTNEPENIGLTMRVAEKYASRSQFEKSVELYKRVVAMDRENKSGKVPEAFYNAGDALSRGKKFMIAKQYFQTLVEKYPASEQYNDALVEIPYQYEQAGDTASALKGYQQLLKDHPTHPDSAWLRKRIEKFSAPAKENNK
;
A
#
# COMPACT_ATOMS: atom_id res chain seq x y z
N MET A 1 17.00 10.05 6.95
CA MET A 1 15.57 10.15 7.32
C MET A 1 15.26 9.22 8.49
N GLU A 2 15.36 7.89 8.36
CA GLU A 2 15.08 6.98 9.50
C GLU A 2 15.80 7.35 10.80
N GLU A 3 17.09 7.66 10.72
CA GLU A 3 17.90 8.07 11.88
C GLU A 3 17.42 9.37 12.53
N SER A 4 16.85 10.31 11.76
CA SER A 4 16.42 11.61 12.33
C SER A 4 15.15 11.51 13.16
N THR A 5 14.29 10.52 12.93
CA THR A 5 13.03 10.38 13.68
C THR A 5 13.27 9.87 15.09
N TYR A 6 13.98 8.77 15.24
CA TYR A 6 14.12 8.12 16.54
C TYR A 6 15.09 8.83 17.51
N VAL A 7 15.93 9.72 17.01
CA VAL A 7 16.83 10.55 17.84
C VAL A 7 16.22 11.92 18.21
N ALA A 8 15.05 12.26 17.67
CA ALA A 8 14.40 13.52 18.00
C ALA A 8 13.90 13.51 19.44
N SER A 9 14.19 14.57 20.22
CA SER A 9 13.87 14.62 21.65
C SER A 9 12.40 14.33 21.97
N LYS A 10 11.46 14.72 21.09
CA LYS A 10 10.03 14.42 21.27
C LYS A 10 9.71 12.93 21.13
N VAL A 11 10.39 12.23 20.21
CA VAL A 11 10.23 10.79 20.01
C VAL A 11 10.90 10.03 21.15
N ILE A 12 12.08 10.47 21.58
CA ILE A 12 12.77 9.88 22.74
C ILE A 12 11.90 9.95 23.99
N ARG A 13 11.21 11.08 24.25
CA ARG A 13 10.30 11.22 25.41
C ARG A 13 9.13 10.25 25.42
N LEU A 14 8.78 9.61 24.30
CA LEU A 14 7.76 8.56 24.29
C LEU A 14 8.20 7.34 25.12
N GLN A 15 9.50 7.18 25.42
CA GLN A 15 10.01 6.11 26.29
C GLN A 15 9.44 6.17 27.71
N ASP A 16 8.92 7.33 28.14
CA ASP A 16 8.27 7.48 29.44
C ASP A 16 6.93 6.72 29.50
N GLN A 17 6.38 6.34 28.35
CA GLN A 17 5.11 5.62 28.22
C GLN A 17 5.25 4.29 27.44
N LEU A 18 6.32 4.13 26.64
CA LEU A 18 6.49 3.03 25.70
C LEU A 18 7.84 2.34 25.87
N VAL A 19 7.84 1.04 25.57
CA VAL A 19 9.07 0.27 25.36
C VAL A 19 9.31 0.13 23.86
N PHE A 20 10.45 0.62 23.38
CA PHE A 20 10.85 0.48 21.98
C PHE A 20 11.58 -0.85 21.76
N ALA A 21 11.04 -1.71 20.92
CA ALA A 21 11.66 -2.97 20.51
C ALA A 21 11.90 -2.97 19.00
N LYS A 22 13.16 -3.20 18.59
CA LYS A 22 13.52 -3.37 17.18
C LYS A 22 13.57 -4.86 16.85
N VAL A 23 12.73 -5.30 15.93
CA VAL A 23 12.67 -6.69 15.46
C VAL A 23 13.17 -6.76 14.02
N ASN A 24 14.10 -7.69 13.75
CA ASN A 24 14.47 -8.02 12.38
C ASN A 24 13.45 -9.02 11.81
N GLY A 25 12.39 -8.53 11.19
CA GLY A 25 11.33 -9.41 10.63
C GLY A 25 11.78 -10.32 9.48
N ARG A 26 12.97 -10.10 8.90
CA ARG A 26 13.55 -11.06 7.93
C ARG A 26 14.17 -12.28 8.62
N ALA A 27 14.63 -12.12 9.86
CA ALA A 27 15.15 -13.21 10.67
C ALA A 27 14.03 -13.86 11.51
N ASP A 28 13.21 -13.04 12.17
CA ASP A 28 12.07 -13.48 12.97
C ASP A 28 10.78 -13.47 12.13
N THR A 29 10.60 -14.54 11.37
CA THR A 29 9.42 -14.73 10.53
C THR A 29 8.15 -15.06 11.33
N ALA A 30 8.27 -15.48 12.59
CA ALA A 30 7.13 -15.85 13.42
C ALA A 30 6.31 -14.62 13.81
N LEU A 31 6.98 -13.59 14.35
CA LEU A 31 6.33 -12.31 14.65
C LEU A 31 5.78 -11.64 13.39
N SER A 32 6.54 -11.64 12.29
CA SER A 32 6.06 -11.09 11.03
C SER A 32 4.80 -11.78 10.51
N ARG A 33 4.69 -13.11 10.67
CA ARG A 33 3.48 -13.85 10.31
C ARG A 33 2.34 -13.55 11.27
N GLN A 34 2.59 -13.54 12.57
CA GLN A 34 1.58 -13.26 13.60
C GLN A 34 0.89 -11.91 13.37
N PHE A 35 1.66 -10.87 13.08
CA PHE A 35 1.13 -9.52 12.87
C PHE A 35 0.84 -9.18 11.40
N GLY A 36 0.93 -10.16 10.49
CA GLY A 36 0.62 -9.95 9.08
C GLY A 36 1.46 -8.84 8.44
N ILE A 37 2.77 -8.82 8.70
CA ILE A 37 3.69 -7.82 8.17
C ILE A 37 3.93 -8.05 6.68
N ALA A 38 3.39 -7.15 5.86
CA ALA A 38 3.47 -7.22 4.40
C ALA A 38 4.56 -6.32 3.80
N GLY A 39 5.24 -5.50 4.60
CA GLY A 39 6.26 -4.57 4.13
C GLY A 39 7.07 -3.95 5.25
N TYR A 40 8.24 -3.41 4.90
CA TYR A 40 9.17 -2.78 5.83
C TYR A 40 9.47 -1.34 5.42
N PRO A 41 9.64 -0.42 6.39
CA PRO A 41 9.41 -0.62 7.81
C PRO A 41 7.90 -0.65 8.15
N THR A 42 7.52 -1.45 9.14
CA THR A 42 6.20 -1.36 9.80
C THR A 42 6.45 -1.21 11.29
N ILE A 43 5.91 -0.15 11.90
CA ILE A 43 5.92 0.06 13.34
C ILE A 43 4.56 -0.38 13.87
N ILE A 44 4.54 -1.27 14.85
CA ILE A 44 3.32 -1.73 15.50
C ILE A 44 3.32 -1.20 16.93
N LEU A 45 2.21 -0.59 17.32
CA LEU A 45 1.94 -0.19 18.69
C LEU A 45 1.08 -1.29 19.34
N LEU A 46 1.63 -1.90 20.40
CA LEU A 46 0.98 -2.98 21.13
C LEU A 46 0.56 -2.50 22.53
N ALA A 47 -0.59 -2.97 22.98
CA ALA A 47 -0.98 -2.89 24.37
C ALA A 47 -0.12 -3.85 25.22
N SER A 48 -0.13 -3.67 26.54
CA SER A 48 0.58 -4.57 27.47
C SER A 48 0.04 -6.01 27.45
N THR A 49 -1.16 -6.22 26.93
CA THR A 49 -1.77 -7.54 26.67
C THR A 49 -1.18 -8.25 25.45
N GLY A 50 -0.39 -7.55 24.63
CA GLY A 50 0.10 -8.03 23.33
C GLY A 50 -0.86 -7.78 22.17
N GLU A 51 -2.03 -7.21 22.43
CA GLU A 51 -2.98 -6.81 21.38
C GLU A 51 -2.48 -5.60 20.62
N GLU A 52 -2.75 -5.55 19.31
CA GLU A 52 -2.39 -4.41 18.50
C GLU A 52 -3.36 -3.25 18.69
N ILE A 53 -2.83 -2.10 19.11
CA ILE A 53 -3.55 -0.83 19.16
C ILE A 53 -3.69 -0.31 17.73
N ASP A 54 -2.55 -0.05 17.08
CA ASP A 54 -2.48 0.27 15.66
C ASP A 54 -1.04 0.17 15.11
N ARG A 55 -0.84 0.52 13.84
CA ARG A 55 0.44 0.50 13.17
C ARG A 55 0.67 1.73 12.29
N LEU A 56 1.94 1.99 12.04
CA LEU A 56 2.45 2.94 11.06
C LEU A 56 3.21 2.16 9.98
N TRP A 57 2.81 2.36 8.73
CA TRP A 57 3.45 1.73 7.58
C TRP A 57 4.36 2.75 6.89
N GLY A 58 5.63 2.39 6.71
CA GLY A 58 6.64 3.28 6.12
C GLY A 58 7.30 4.21 7.13
N TYR A 59 8.05 5.18 6.61
CA TYR A 59 8.80 6.15 7.40
C TYR A 59 7.98 7.42 7.63
N PHE A 60 8.08 7.96 8.85
CA PHE A 60 7.45 9.22 9.23
C PHE A 60 8.50 10.19 9.79
N PRO A 61 8.45 11.49 9.44
CA PRO A 61 9.20 12.53 10.13
C PRO A 61 8.87 12.58 11.64
N PRO A 62 9.75 13.14 12.49
CA PRO A 62 9.57 13.17 13.95
C PRO A 62 8.20 13.65 14.42
N ASP A 63 7.68 14.71 13.80
CA ASP A 63 6.44 15.36 14.24
C ASP A 63 5.22 14.48 13.93
N SER A 64 5.12 13.99 12.70
CA SER A 64 4.06 13.09 12.28
C SER A 64 4.13 11.76 13.03
N PHE A 65 5.33 11.22 13.26
CA PHE A 65 5.52 10.00 14.03
C PHE A 65 5.00 10.18 15.46
N HIS A 66 5.48 11.20 16.17
CA HIS A 66 5.06 11.49 17.54
C HIS A 66 3.54 11.72 17.62
N GLN A 67 2.98 12.54 16.72
CA GLN A 67 1.55 12.83 16.72
C GLN A 67 0.71 11.57 16.50
N ASN A 68 1.10 10.72 15.55
CA ASN A 68 0.38 9.48 15.29
C ASN A 68 0.44 8.53 16.49
N VAL A 69 1.62 8.35 17.09
CA VAL A 69 1.77 7.50 18.28
C VAL A 69 0.92 8.01 19.44
N THR A 70 0.97 9.32 19.73
CA THR A 70 0.16 9.93 20.78
C THR A 70 -1.34 9.78 20.52
N ASN A 71 -1.78 9.96 19.28
CA ASN A 71 -3.18 9.75 18.90
C ASN A 71 -3.60 8.30 19.13
N TYR A 72 -2.78 7.33 18.70
CA TYR A 72 -3.09 5.91 18.86
C TYR A 72 -3.14 5.49 20.33
N LEU A 73 -2.26 6.04 21.18
CA LEU A 73 -2.33 5.84 22.63
C LEU A 73 -3.61 6.43 23.26
N ALA A 74 -4.14 7.50 22.67
CA ALA A 74 -5.44 8.08 23.05
C ALA A 74 -6.64 7.39 22.36
N GLY A 75 -6.42 6.33 21.59
CA GLY A 75 -7.45 5.65 20.80
C GLY A 75 -7.88 6.39 19.52
N VAL A 76 -7.36 7.58 19.26
CA VAL A 76 -7.77 8.44 18.13
C VAL A 76 -7.12 8.00 16.83
N GLY A 77 -7.92 7.84 15.78
CA GLY A 77 -7.45 7.42 14.46
C GLY A 77 -6.99 5.96 14.42
N THR A 78 -7.32 5.19 15.46
CA THR A 78 -7.10 3.75 15.50
C THR A 78 -8.12 3.03 14.62
N LEU A 79 -7.84 1.79 14.18
CA LEU A 79 -8.83 1.02 13.42
C LEU A 79 -10.19 0.91 14.14
N PRO A 80 -10.27 0.56 15.45
CA PRO A 80 -11.56 0.52 16.15
C PRO A 80 -12.28 1.87 16.23
N ASP A 81 -11.54 2.96 16.42
CA ASP A 81 -12.11 4.32 16.43
C ASP A 81 -12.70 4.70 15.06
N LEU A 82 -11.96 4.44 13.99
CA LEU A 82 -12.42 4.74 12.64
C LEU A 82 -13.61 3.86 12.22
N GLU A 83 -13.68 2.60 12.63
CA GLU A 83 -14.84 1.73 12.41
C GLU A 83 -16.09 2.22 13.15
N LYS A 84 -15.91 2.66 14.40
CA LYS A 84 -16.98 3.26 15.19
C LYS A 84 -17.51 4.53 14.52
N GLN A 85 -16.62 5.41 14.06
CA GLN A 85 -17.02 6.60 13.30
C GLN A 85 -17.76 6.21 12.01
N LEU A 86 -17.29 5.18 11.30
CA LEU A 86 -17.88 4.76 10.02
C LEU A 86 -19.27 4.14 10.19
N THR A 87 -19.55 3.57 11.35
CA THR A 87 -20.90 3.10 11.70
C THR A 87 -21.88 4.27 11.84
N ASN A 88 -21.41 5.41 12.35
CA ASN A 88 -22.24 6.62 12.51
C ASN A 88 -22.34 7.42 11.19
N GLU A 89 -21.31 7.38 10.36
CA GLU A 89 -21.22 8.09 9.08
C GLU A 89 -20.96 7.13 7.91
N PRO A 90 -21.91 6.23 7.60
CA PRO A 90 -21.72 5.17 6.63
C PRO A 90 -21.27 5.68 5.25
N GLU A 91 -21.83 6.80 4.79
CA GLU A 91 -21.57 7.32 3.45
C GLU A 91 -20.34 8.25 3.38
N ASN A 92 -19.54 8.32 4.45
CA ASN A 92 -18.34 9.15 4.48
C ASN A 92 -17.21 8.47 3.69
N ILE A 93 -16.96 8.95 2.47
CA ILE A 93 -15.94 8.44 1.55
C ILE A 93 -14.54 8.49 2.18
N GLY A 94 -14.15 9.63 2.75
CA GLY A 94 -12.82 9.81 3.33
C GLY A 94 -12.57 8.85 4.51
N LEU A 95 -13.59 8.63 5.33
CA LEU A 95 -13.52 7.67 6.43
C LEU A 95 -13.47 6.22 5.93
N THR A 96 -14.26 5.89 4.90
CA THR A 96 -14.24 4.57 4.25
C THR A 96 -12.84 4.25 3.70
N MET A 97 -12.19 5.21 3.02
CA MET A 97 -10.82 5.09 2.52
C MET A 97 -9.83 4.79 3.65
N ARG A 98 -9.88 5.55 4.75
CA ARG A 98 -8.98 5.37 5.90
C ARG A 98 -9.16 4.01 6.58
N VAL A 99 -10.39 3.52 6.73
CA VAL A 99 -10.65 2.18 7.28
C VAL A 99 -10.14 1.10 6.32
N ALA A 100 -10.31 1.28 5.01
CA ALA A 100 -9.79 0.37 4.00
C ALA A 100 -8.25 0.27 4.04
N GLU A 101 -7.56 1.39 4.22
CA GLU A 101 -6.10 1.45 4.38
C GLU A 101 -5.64 0.73 5.65
N LYS A 102 -6.35 0.93 6.77
CA LYS A 102 -6.08 0.22 8.03
C LYS A 102 -6.18 -1.29 7.85
N TYR A 103 -7.16 -1.77 7.11
CA TYR A 103 -7.28 -3.18 6.77
C TYR A 103 -6.17 -3.67 5.83
N ALA A 104 -5.84 -2.92 4.78
CA ALA A 104 -4.72 -3.27 3.88
C ALA A 104 -3.39 -3.36 4.61
N SER A 105 -3.12 -2.44 5.55
CA SER A 105 -1.89 -2.44 6.34
C SER A 105 -1.73 -3.67 7.24
N ARG A 106 -2.86 -4.34 7.56
CA ARG A 106 -2.96 -5.58 8.34
C ARG A 106 -3.08 -6.84 7.49
N SER A 107 -2.82 -6.73 6.17
CA SER A 107 -2.98 -7.82 5.20
C SER A 107 -4.42 -8.38 5.11
N GLN A 108 -5.41 -7.64 5.61
CA GLN A 108 -6.83 -7.98 5.47
C GLN A 108 -7.34 -7.42 4.13
N PHE A 109 -6.77 -7.92 3.04
CA PHE A 109 -6.95 -7.38 1.69
C PHE A 109 -8.38 -7.48 1.21
N GLU A 110 -9.10 -8.55 1.55
CA GLU A 110 -10.51 -8.74 1.19
C GLU A 110 -11.39 -7.62 1.76
N LYS A 111 -11.29 -7.35 3.06
CA LYS A 111 -12.05 -6.27 3.72
C LYS A 111 -11.70 -4.90 3.17
N SER A 112 -10.41 -4.67 2.90
CA SER A 112 -9.94 -3.44 2.28
C SER A 112 -10.57 -3.20 0.90
N VAL A 113 -10.54 -4.22 0.03
CA VAL A 113 -11.12 -4.17 -1.31
C VAL A 113 -12.64 -3.97 -1.27
N GLU A 114 -13.35 -4.59 -0.32
CA GLU A 114 -14.79 -4.36 -0.14
C GLU A 114 -15.12 -2.90 0.17
N LEU A 115 -14.33 -2.25 1.04
CA LEU A 115 -14.51 -0.84 1.36
C LEU A 115 -14.16 0.07 0.18
N TYR A 116 -13.11 -0.22 -0.60
CA TYR A 116 -12.83 0.55 -1.82
C TYR A 116 -13.93 0.39 -2.89
N LYS A 117 -14.50 -0.81 -3.05
CA LYS A 117 -15.69 -1.01 -3.90
C LYS A 117 -16.86 -0.16 -3.43
N ARG A 118 -17.05 -0.02 -2.12
CA ARG A 118 -18.08 0.85 -1.56
C ARG A 118 -17.85 2.31 -1.94
N VAL A 119 -16.61 2.81 -1.89
CA VAL A 119 -16.27 4.17 -2.36
C VAL A 119 -16.69 4.37 -3.82
N VAL A 120 -16.34 3.43 -4.70
CA VAL A 120 -16.74 3.47 -6.13
C VAL A 120 -18.26 3.46 -6.29
N ALA A 121 -18.98 2.70 -5.46
CA ALA A 121 -20.43 2.60 -5.52
C ALA A 121 -21.14 3.88 -5.04
N MET A 122 -20.61 4.54 -4.01
CA MET A 122 -21.14 5.78 -3.42
C MET A 122 -20.85 7.00 -4.30
N ASP A 123 -19.70 7.02 -5.01
CA ASP A 123 -19.25 8.16 -5.81
C ASP A 123 -19.09 7.82 -7.30
N ARG A 124 -20.14 7.31 -7.95
CA ARG A 124 -20.06 6.82 -9.34
C ARG A 124 -19.55 7.85 -10.35
N GLU A 125 -19.84 9.13 -10.09
CA GLU A 125 -19.44 10.27 -10.93
C GLU A 125 -18.09 10.87 -10.52
N ASN A 126 -17.42 10.30 -9.51
CA ASN A 126 -16.15 10.77 -8.97
C ASN A 126 -16.19 12.27 -8.53
N LYS A 127 -17.29 12.71 -7.91
CA LYS A 127 -17.44 14.09 -7.42
C LYS A 127 -16.44 14.42 -6.32
N SER A 128 -16.05 13.44 -5.53
CA SER A 128 -15.04 13.62 -4.49
C SER A 128 -13.60 13.62 -5.02
N GLY A 129 -13.38 13.16 -6.25
CA GLY A 129 -12.05 12.91 -6.80
C GLY A 129 -11.36 11.66 -6.25
N LYS A 130 -11.99 10.88 -5.37
CA LYS A 130 -11.38 9.74 -4.67
C LYS A 130 -11.54 8.39 -5.36
N VAL A 131 -12.34 8.30 -6.42
CA VAL A 131 -12.59 7.03 -7.11
C VAL A 131 -11.33 6.44 -7.78
N PRO A 132 -10.48 7.22 -8.48
CA PRO A 132 -9.23 6.70 -9.03
C PRO A 132 -8.30 6.17 -7.94
N GLU A 133 -8.17 6.89 -6.84
CA GLU A 133 -7.40 6.47 -5.66
C GLU A 133 -7.94 5.16 -5.08
N ALA A 134 -9.26 5.00 -4.98
CA ALA A 134 -9.89 3.76 -4.52
C ALA A 134 -9.62 2.58 -5.47
N PHE A 135 -9.66 2.79 -6.80
CA PHE A 135 -9.28 1.75 -7.77
C PHE A 135 -7.82 1.34 -7.61
N TYR A 136 -6.92 2.32 -7.49
CA TYR A 136 -5.49 2.07 -7.33
C TYR A 136 -5.22 1.25 -6.06
N ASN A 137 -5.75 1.72 -4.92
CA ASN A 137 -5.52 1.08 -3.63
C ASN A 137 -6.17 -0.32 -3.55
N ALA A 138 -7.31 -0.54 -4.20
CA ALA A 138 -7.88 -1.89 -4.34
C ALA A 138 -6.99 -2.80 -5.19
N GLY A 139 -6.42 -2.28 -6.28
CA GLY A 139 -5.43 -2.98 -7.10
C GLY A 139 -4.19 -3.36 -6.27
N ASP A 140 -3.62 -2.43 -5.51
CA ASP A 140 -2.48 -2.68 -4.62
C ASP A 140 -2.79 -3.75 -3.57
N ALA A 141 -3.93 -3.64 -2.88
CA ALA A 141 -4.36 -4.62 -1.90
C ALA A 141 -4.49 -6.03 -2.51
N LEU A 142 -5.06 -6.15 -3.72
CA LEU A 142 -5.15 -7.42 -4.45
C LEU A 142 -3.78 -7.94 -4.87
N SER A 143 -2.88 -7.07 -5.34
CA SER A 143 -1.52 -7.42 -5.72
C SER A 143 -0.73 -7.99 -4.54
N ARG A 144 -0.80 -7.33 -3.38
CA ARG A 144 -0.19 -7.79 -2.13
C ARG A 144 -0.82 -9.09 -1.61
N GLY A 145 -2.10 -9.29 -1.88
CA GLY A 145 -2.81 -10.56 -1.70
C GLY A 145 -2.52 -11.63 -2.77
N LYS A 146 -1.58 -11.39 -3.69
CA LYS A 146 -1.18 -12.26 -4.80
C LYS A 146 -2.28 -12.56 -5.82
N LYS A 147 -3.35 -11.76 -5.85
CA LYS A 147 -4.45 -11.84 -6.82
C LYS A 147 -4.14 -10.99 -8.05
N PHE A 148 -2.97 -11.20 -8.65
CA PHE A 148 -2.37 -10.33 -9.67
C PHE A 148 -3.29 -10.03 -10.85
N MET A 149 -3.96 -11.04 -11.40
CA MET A 149 -4.84 -10.85 -12.56
C MET A 149 -6.11 -10.06 -12.22
N ILE A 150 -6.58 -10.13 -10.98
CA ILE A 150 -7.69 -9.29 -10.51
C ILE A 150 -7.17 -7.88 -10.25
N ALA A 151 -6.03 -7.72 -9.59
CA ALA A 151 -5.37 -6.42 -9.38
C ALA A 151 -5.22 -5.65 -10.70
N LYS A 152 -4.73 -6.33 -11.75
CA LYS A 152 -4.60 -5.80 -13.10
C LYS A 152 -5.91 -5.20 -13.63
N GLN A 153 -7.05 -5.84 -13.40
CA GLN A 153 -8.35 -5.34 -13.86
C GLN A 153 -8.72 -4.01 -13.19
N TYR A 154 -8.36 -3.80 -11.92
CA TYR A 154 -8.58 -2.53 -11.23
C TYR A 154 -7.72 -1.42 -11.83
N PHE A 155 -6.43 -1.69 -12.07
CA PHE A 155 -5.55 -0.73 -12.74
C PHE A 155 -6.00 -0.43 -14.18
N GLN A 156 -6.44 -1.43 -14.94
CA GLN A 156 -7.00 -1.24 -16.28
C GLN A 156 -8.24 -0.34 -16.25
N THR A 157 -9.16 -0.61 -15.32
CA THR A 157 -10.37 0.23 -15.15
C THR A 157 -9.99 1.68 -14.81
N LEU A 158 -8.96 1.87 -13.98
CA LEU A 158 -8.45 3.19 -13.63
C LEU A 158 -7.95 3.95 -14.87
N VAL A 159 -7.07 3.34 -15.66
CA VAL A 159 -6.48 4.00 -16.84
C VAL A 159 -7.51 4.28 -17.92
N GLU A 160 -8.51 3.41 -18.08
CA GLU A 160 -9.58 3.56 -19.07
C GLU A 160 -10.57 4.67 -18.70
N LYS A 161 -10.94 4.77 -17.41
CA LYS A 161 -12.00 5.69 -16.96
C LYS A 161 -11.49 7.02 -16.41
N TYR A 162 -10.25 7.05 -15.93
CA TYR A 162 -9.69 8.22 -15.24
C TYR A 162 -8.31 8.62 -15.77
N PRO A 163 -8.18 8.90 -17.08
CA PRO A 163 -6.88 9.22 -17.70
C PRO A 163 -6.25 10.54 -17.21
N ALA A 164 -7.02 11.39 -16.54
CA ALA A 164 -6.54 12.65 -15.96
C ALA A 164 -6.23 12.56 -14.45
N SER A 165 -6.35 11.38 -13.84
CA SER A 165 -6.09 11.20 -12.41
C SER A 165 -4.60 11.19 -12.07
N GLU A 166 -4.26 11.55 -10.84
CA GLU A 166 -2.88 11.49 -10.34
C GLU A 166 -2.32 10.06 -10.38
N GLN A 167 -3.19 9.05 -10.18
CA GLN A 167 -2.84 7.63 -10.18
C GLN A 167 -2.63 7.05 -11.58
N TYR A 168 -2.88 7.81 -12.65
CA TYR A 168 -2.89 7.28 -14.01
C TYR A 168 -1.55 6.66 -14.44
N ASN A 169 -0.44 7.38 -14.26
CA ASN A 169 0.88 6.90 -14.66
C ASN A 169 1.31 5.70 -13.83
N ASP A 170 1.07 5.73 -12.51
CA ASP A 170 1.39 4.60 -11.63
C ASP A 170 0.58 3.36 -12.04
N ALA A 171 -0.73 3.52 -12.29
CA ALA A 171 -1.59 2.41 -12.73
C ALA A 171 -1.17 1.82 -14.08
N LEU A 172 -0.68 2.65 -15.02
CA LEU A 172 -0.15 2.15 -16.30
C LEU A 172 1.03 1.20 -16.10
N VAL A 173 1.92 1.50 -15.16
CA VAL A 173 3.07 0.66 -14.81
C VAL A 173 2.64 -0.63 -14.11
N GLU A 174 1.63 -0.54 -13.25
CA GLU A 174 1.12 -1.68 -12.48
C GLU A 174 0.54 -2.79 -13.38
N ILE A 175 -0.03 -2.47 -14.54
CA ILE A 175 -0.64 -3.45 -15.45
C ILE A 175 0.35 -4.53 -15.94
N PRO A 176 1.45 -4.19 -16.65
CA PRO A 176 2.48 -5.17 -17.02
C PRO A 176 3.21 -5.74 -15.80
N TYR A 177 3.30 -4.99 -14.70
CA TYR A 177 3.90 -5.49 -13.47
C TYR A 177 3.12 -6.65 -12.84
N GLN A 178 1.79 -6.66 -12.93
CA GLN A 178 1.00 -7.80 -12.46
C GLN A 178 1.30 -9.09 -13.22
N TYR A 179 1.57 -9.02 -14.53
CA TYR A 179 2.01 -10.19 -15.30
C TYR A 179 3.37 -10.70 -14.82
N GLU A 180 4.28 -9.78 -14.57
CA GLU A 180 5.59 -10.11 -14.00
C GLU A 180 5.44 -10.81 -12.63
N GLN A 181 4.60 -10.28 -11.74
CA GLN A 181 4.39 -10.88 -10.42
C GLN A 181 3.74 -12.27 -10.52
N ALA A 182 2.93 -12.50 -11.55
CA ALA A 182 2.37 -13.80 -11.88
C ALA A 182 3.37 -14.76 -12.56
N GLY A 183 4.58 -14.31 -12.90
CA GLY A 183 5.60 -15.09 -13.60
C GLY A 183 5.43 -15.15 -15.12
N ASP A 184 4.42 -14.47 -15.69
CA ASP A 184 4.19 -14.37 -17.13
C ASP A 184 5.10 -13.28 -17.74
N THR A 185 6.38 -13.63 -17.86
CA THR A 185 7.42 -12.73 -18.39
C THR A 185 7.17 -12.30 -19.83
N ALA A 186 6.51 -13.14 -20.63
CA ALA A 186 6.19 -12.83 -22.02
C ALA A 186 5.13 -11.72 -22.12
N SER A 187 4.03 -11.84 -21.37
CA SER A 187 3.01 -10.79 -21.30
C SER A 187 3.54 -9.52 -20.64
N ALA A 188 4.37 -9.67 -19.60
CA ALA A 188 5.02 -8.52 -18.94
C ALA A 188 5.91 -7.74 -19.92
N LEU A 189 6.80 -8.44 -20.65
CA LEU A 189 7.68 -7.83 -21.65
C LEU A 189 6.87 -7.09 -22.72
N LYS A 190 5.86 -7.75 -23.29
CA LYS A 190 4.97 -7.15 -24.29
C LYS A 190 4.28 -5.90 -23.75
N GLY A 191 3.78 -5.95 -22.52
CA GLY A 191 3.10 -4.83 -21.87
C GLY A 191 4.04 -3.66 -21.60
N TYR A 192 5.26 -3.90 -21.11
CA TYR A 192 6.25 -2.83 -20.91
C TYR A 192 6.68 -2.17 -22.23
N GLN A 193 6.89 -2.96 -23.29
CA GLN A 193 7.20 -2.44 -24.62
C GLN A 193 6.06 -1.57 -25.17
N GLN A 194 4.81 -2.04 -25.03
CA GLN A 194 3.64 -1.29 -25.47
C GLN A 194 3.49 0.02 -24.69
N LEU A 195 3.66 -0.02 -23.36
CA LEU A 195 3.61 1.17 -22.50
C LEU A 195 4.63 2.24 -22.94
N LEU A 196 5.89 1.85 -23.20
CA LEU A 196 6.90 2.80 -23.68
C LEU A 196 6.65 3.30 -25.10
N LYS A 197 6.01 2.49 -25.94
CA LYS A 197 5.66 2.88 -27.31
C LYS A 197 4.56 3.95 -27.29
N ASP A 198 3.55 3.76 -26.45
CA ASP A 198 2.39 4.66 -26.37
C ASP A 198 2.70 5.90 -25.52
N HIS A 199 3.57 5.76 -24.51
CA HIS A 199 3.97 6.82 -23.57
C HIS A 199 5.50 6.99 -23.56
N PRO A 200 6.12 7.48 -24.65
CA PRO A 200 7.59 7.57 -24.76
C PRO A 200 8.23 8.50 -23.73
N THR A 201 7.47 9.46 -23.19
CA THR A 201 7.88 10.40 -22.15
C THR A 201 7.35 10.04 -20.76
N HIS A 202 6.96 8.77 -20.53
CA HIS A 202 6.51 8.30 -19.21
C HIS A 202 7.55 8.61 -18.12
N PRO A 203 7.15 9.09 -16.92
CA PRO A 203 8.07 9.39 -15.83
C PRO A 203 9.05 8.24 -15.52
N ASP A 204 8.56 7.01 -15.51
CA ASP A 204 9.35 5.81 -15.25
C ASP A 204 10.05 5.21 -16.48
N SER A 205 10.22 5.96 -17.57
CA SER A 205 10.76 5.38 -18.82
C SER A 205 12.13 4.71 -18.66
N ALA A 206 13.00 5.24 -17.78
CA ALA A 206 14.29 4.62 -17.48
C ALA A 206 14.14 3.27 -16.76
N TRP A 207 13.20 3.17 -15.81
CA TRP A 207 12.89 1.93 -15.10
C TRP A 207 12.27 0.90 -16.06
N LEU A 208 11.33 1.33 -16.90
CA LEU A 208 10.68 0.48 -17.91
C LEU A 208 11.69 -0.13 -18.90
N ARG A 209 12.66 0.66 -19.39
CA ARG A 209 13.73 0.16 -20.28
C ARG A 209 14.57 -0.92 -19.61
N LYS A 210 14.95 -0.74 -18.35
CA LYS A 210 15.68 -1.77 -17.57
C LYS A 210 14.86 -3.05 -17.42
N ARG A 211 13.55 -2.92 -17.24
CA ARG A 211 12.63 -4.07 -17.12
C ARG A 211 12.51 -4.84 -18.43
N ILE A 212 12.39 -4.14 -19.55
CA ILE A 212 12.39 -4.72 -20.90
C ILE A 212 13.71 -5.47 -21.18
N GLU A 213 14.85 -4.85 -20.90
CA GLU A 213 16.17 -5.47 -21.08
C GLU A 213 16.29 -6.77 -20.27
N LYS A 214 15.89 -6.74 -18.98
CA LYS A 214 15.91 -7.91 -18.10
C LYS A 214 15.14 -9.09 -18.69
N PHE A 215 13.98 -8.85 -19.30
CA PHE A 215 13.12 -9.91 -19.84
C PHE A 215 13.39 -10.23 -21.32
N SER A 216 14.15 -9.40 -22.03
CA SER A 216 14.58 -9.66 -23.42
C SER A 216 15.88 -10.46 -23.49
N ALA A 217 16.70 -10.44 -22.43
CA ALA A 217 17.95 -11.19 -22.40
C ALA A 217 17.67 -12.71 -22.38
N PRO A 218 18.37 -13.52 -23.19
CA PRO A 218 18.33 -14.97 -23.06
C PRO A 218 18.75 -15.34 -21.63
N ALA A 219 18.06 -16.32 -21.03
CA ALA A 219 18.39 -16.81 -19.71
C ALA A 219 19.90 -17.12 -19.67
N LYS A 220 20.66 -16.43 -18.81
CA LYS A 220 22.08 -16.75 -18.64
C LYS A 220 22.15 -18.21 -18.24
N GLU A 221 22.64 -19.06 -19.15
CA GLU A 221 23.03 -20.43 -18.82
C GLU A 221 24.07 -20.32 -17.70
N ASN A 222 23.64 -20.64 -16.48
CA ASN A 222 24.56 -20.91 -15.39
C ASN A 222 25.28 -22.21 -15.76
N ASN A 223 26.35 -22.11 -16.55
CA ASN A 223 27.31 -23.18 -16.70
C ASN A 223 27.89 -23.47 -15.31
N LYS A 224 27.52 -24.64 -14.78
CA LYS A 224 28.19 -25.30 -13.67
C LYS A 224 29.58 -25.76 -14.10
#